data_AF-A0A3M1AVI4-F1
#
_entry.id   AF-A0A3M1AVI4-F1
#
_cell.length_a   1.000
_cell.length_b   1.000
_cell.length_c   1.000
_cell.angle_alpha   90.00
_cell.angle_beta   90.00
_cell.angle_gamma   90.00
#
_symmetry.space_group_name_H-M   'P 1'
#
loop_
_entity.id
_entity.type
_entity.pdbx_description
1 polymer ?
#
loop_
_entity_poly.entity_id
_entity_poly.type
_entity_poly.pdbx_seq_one_letter_code
_entity_poly.pdbx_strand_id
1 'polypeptide(L)'
;MDKALPDLTVQQCEVFRKALLRWHRDHHRPLPWKGEKNPYLVWLSEIILQQTRVEQGLPYFERFKERFPTVQNLASASEDEVLKLWEGLGYYSRARNLHHSAKYIAN
;
A
#
# COMPACT_ATOMS: atom_id res chain seq x y z
N MET A 1 20.34 24.73 -7.55
CA MET A 1 20.85 25.28 -6.28
C MET A 1 20.70 24.18 -5.24
N ASP A 2 21.53 23.14 -5.35
CA ASP A 2 21.55 22.01 -4.43
C ASP A 2 22.48 22.34 -3.27
N LYS A 3 21.91 22.80 -2.15
CA LYS A 3 22.58 22.59 -0.87
C LYS A 3 22.19 21.20 -0.41
N ALA A 4 23.06 20.22 -0.66
CA ALA A 4 22.96 18.93 0.01
C ALA A 4 22.79 19.19 1.51
N LEU A 5 21.75 18.63 2.10
CA LEU A 5 21.58 18.67 3.55
C LEU A 5 22.82 18.00 4.17
N PRO A 6 23.39 18.56 5.25
CA PRO A 6 24.54 17.93 5.88
C PRO A 6 24.16 16.53 6.38
N ASP A 7 25.07 15.59 6.25
CA ASP A 7 24.89 14.24 6.79
C ASP A 7 24.64 14.33 8.31
N LEU A 8 23.57 13.67 8.75
CA LEU A 8 23.24 13.59 10.16
C LEU A 8 24.22 12.66 10.87
N THR A 9 24.73 13.10 12.02
CA THR A 9 25.48 12.20 12.91
C THR A 9 24.58 11.08 13.46
N VAL A 10 25.19 9.97 13.88
CA VAL A 10 24.47 8.86 14.54
C VAL A 10 23.62 9.38 15.72
N GLN A 11 24.17 10.31 16.50
CA GLN A 11 23.45 10.91 17.63
C GLN A 11 22.20 11.69 17.19
N GLN A 12 22.29 12.44 16.10
CA GLN A 12 21.15 13.18 15.55
C GLN A 12 20.08 12.22 14.99
N CYS A 13 20.48 11.15 14.30
CA CYS A 13 19.58 10.10 13.83
C CYS A 13 18.82 9.43 15.00
N GLU A 14 19.53 9.14 16.09
CA GLU A 14 18.93 8.55 17.30
C GLU A 14 17.90 9.47 17.95
N VAL A 15 18.22 10.76 18.08
CA VAL A 15 17.30 11.77 18.62
C VAL A 15 16.06 11.90 17.73
N PHE A 16 16.26 12.02 16.41
CA PHE A 16 15.16 12.14 15.45
C PHE A 16 14.23 10.91 15.50
N ARG A 17 14.79 9.69 15.44
CA ARG A 17 14.01 8.45 15.50
C ARG A 17 13.18 8.37 16.77
N LYS A 18 13.76 8.67 17.93
CA LYS A 18 13.04 8.65 19.22
C LYS A 18 11.92 9.68 19.27
N ALA A 19 12.16 10.89 18.74
CA ALA A 19 11.15 11.94 18.67
C ALA A 19 9.99 11.55 17.75
N LEU A 20 10.29 11.05 16.55
CA LEU A 20 9.29 10.61 15.57
C LEU A 20 8.43 9.45 16.11
N LEU A 21 9.06 8.44 16.70
CA LEU A 21 8.34 7.30 17.29
C LEU A 21 7.46 7.72 18.47
N ARG A 22 7.91 8.68 19.30
CA ARG A 22 7.10 9.23 20.40
C ARG A 22 5.88 9.96 19.85
N TRP A 23 6.09 10.89 18.92
CA TRP A 23 5.00 11.63 18.29
C TRP A 23 3.99 10.68 17.61
N HIS A 24 4.46 9.66 16.89
CA HIS A 24 3.58 8.69 16.21
C HIS A 24 2.72 7.88 17.18
N ARG A 25 3.21 7.55 18.37
CA ARG A 25 2.39 6.89 19.41
C ARG A 25 1.25 7.80 19.86
N ASP A 26 1.52 9.08 20.04
CA ASP A 26 0.54 10.04 20.58
C ASP A 26 -0.45 10.54 19.50
N HIS A 27 -0.06 10.49 18.22
CA HIS A 27 -0.84 11.00 17.08
C HIS A 27 -1.19 9.92 16.05
N HIS A 28 -1.50 8.71 16.53
CA HIS A 28 -1.76 7.58 15.66
C HIS A 28 -3.00 7.82 14.77
N ARG A 29 -2.81 7.79 13.44
CA ARG A 29 -3.90 7.72 12.47
C ARG A 29 -4.28 6.25 12.22
N PRO A 30 -5.51 5.80 12.55
CA PRO A 30 -5.96 4.44 12.28
C PRO A 30 -6.11 4.24 10.77
N LEU A 31 -5.52 3.16 10.24
CA LEU A 31 -5.68 2.70 8.86
C LEU A 31 -5.77 1.17 8.91
N PRO A 32 -6.64 0.52 8.12
CA PRO A 32 -6.87 -0.93 8.25
C PRO A 32 -5.66 -1.79 7.88
N TRP A 33 -4.75 -1.27 7.04
CA TRP A 33 -3.48 -1.94 6.71
C TRP A 33 -2.35 -1.65 7.71
N LYS A 34 -2.50 -0.69 8.64
CA LYS A 34 -1.46 -0.45 9.67
C LYS A 34 -1.47 -1.57 10.71
N GLY A 35 -0.35 -2.27 10.84
CA GLY A 35 -0.21 -3.42 11.73
C GLY A 35 -0.68 -4.74 11.12
N GLU A 36 -1.14 -4.72 9.86
CA GLU A 36 -1.38 -5.93 9.07
C GLU A 36 -0.08 -6.69 8.89
N LYS A 37 -0.14 -8.02 9.06
CA LYS A 37 1.00 -8.93 8.92
C LYS A 37 0.91 -9.77 7.66
N ASN A 38 -0.26 -9.81 7.02
CA ASN A 38 -0.43 -10.48 5.75
C ASN A 38 0.28 -9.69 4.62
N PRO A 39 1.36 -10.22 4.02
CA PRO A 39 2.13 -9.50 3.01
C PRO A 39 1.31 -9.17 1.76
N TYR A 40 0.32 -9.99 1.41
CA TYR A 40 -0.57 -9.73 0.29
C TYR A 40 -1.43 -8.48 0.54
N LEU A 41 -2.01 -8.34 1.73
CA LEU A 41 -2.85 -7.19 2.07
C LEU A 41 -2.03 -5.90 2.23
N VAL A 42 -0.81 -6.00 2.79
CA VAL A 42 0.13 -4.87 2.81
C VAL A 42 0.44 -4.42 1.38
N TRP A 43 0.85 -5.34 0.51
CA TRP A 43 1.16 -5.05 -0.90
C TRP A 43 -0.04 -4.45 -1.66
N LEU A 44 -1.23 -5.02 -1.50
CA LEU A 44 -2.46 -4.50 -2.10
C LEU A 44 -2.71 -3.05 -1.70
N SER A 45 -2.58 -2.73 -0.40
CA SER A 45 -2.78 -1.37 0.11
C SER A 45 -1.78 -0.38 -0.50
N GLU A 46 -0.50 -0.76 -0.61
CA GLU A 46 0.54 0.07 -1.20
C GLU A 46 0.25 0.39 -2.68
N ILE A 47 -0.13 -0.61 -3.49
CA ILE A 47 -0.44 -0.39 -4.91
C ILE A 47 -1.67 0.52 -5.08
N ILE A 48 -2.70 0.34 -4.25
CA ILE A 48 -3.90 1.19 -4.26
C ILE A 48 -3.54 2.64 -3.89
N LEU A 49 -2.66 2.85 -2.90
CA LEU A 49 -2.33 4.18 -2.37
C LEU A 49 -1.29 4.96 -3.19
N GLN A 50 -0.63 4.32 -4.16
CA GLN A 50 0.23 5.03 -5.11
C GLN A 50 -0.55 6.15 -5.83
N GLN A 51 -0.10 7.39 -5.67
CA GLN A 51 -0.75 8.59 -6.24
C GLN A 51 -2.25 8.69 -5.94
N THR A 52 -2.71 8.09 -4.84
CA THR A 52 -4.11 8.02 -4.43
C THR A 52 -4.24 8.43 -2.97
N ARG A 53 -5.20 9.30 -2.64
CA ARG A 53 -5.45 9.71 -1.25
C ARG A 53 -6.06 8.54 -0.46
N VAL A 54 -5.72 8.44 0.83
CA VAL A 54 -6.24 7.40 1.74
C VAL A 54 -7.77 7.30 1.69
N GLU A 55 -8.47 8.43 1.79
CA GLU A 55 -9.95 8.47 1.80
C GLU A 55 -10.56 7.88 0.52
N GLN A 56 -9.89 8.07 -0.62
CA GLN A 56 -10.33 7.53 -1.90
C GLN A 56 -9.93 6.06 -2.06
N GLY A 57 -8.74 5.66 -1.61
CA GLY A 57 -8.23 4.29 -1.76
C GLY A 57 -8.87 3.28 -0.80
N LEU A 58 -9.27 3.72 0.39
CA LEU A 58 -9.80 2.83 1.44
C LEU A 58 -10.99 1.96 0.99
N PRO A 59 -12.06 2.51 0.35
CA PRO A 59 -13.16 1.68 -0.15
C PRO A 59 -12.72 0.65 -1.20
N TYR A 60 -11.68 0.94 -1.99
CA TYR A 60 -11.15 0.00 -2.98
C TYR A 60 -10.40 -1.12 -2.28
N PHE A 61 -9.57 -0.79 -1.30
CA PHE A 61 -8.85 -1.79 -0.51
C PHE A 61 -9.81 -2.79 0.12
N GLU A 62 -10.88 -2.33 0.77
CA GLU A 62 -11.85 -3.22 1.41
C GLU A 62 -12.57 -4.11 0.38
N ARG A 63 -13.02 -3.57 -0.75
CA ARG A 63 -13.66 -4.38 -1.83
C ARG A 63 -12.71 -5.42 -2.43
N PHE A 64 -11.44 -5.05 -2.66
CA PHE A 64 -10.43 -5.99 -3.16
C PHE A 64 -10.14 -7.07 -2.14
N LYS A 65 -9.97 -6.73 -0.86
CA LYS A 65 -9.75 -7.68 0.22
C LYS A 65 -10.92 -8.65 0.40
N GLU A 66 -12.15 -8.16 0.31
CA GLU A 66 -13.35 -8.98 0.40
C GLU A 66 -13.47 -9.93 -0.81
N ARG A 67 -13.28 -9.42 -2.03
CA ARG A 67 -13.40 -10.24 -3.25
C ARG A 67 -12.24 -11.21 -3.44
N PHE A 68 -11.03 -10.79 -3.09
CA PHE A 68 -9.79 -11.52 -3.27
C PHE A 68 -9.04 -11.58 -1.93
N PRO A 69 -9.44 -12.44 -0.98
CA PRO A 69 -8.83 -12.48 0.35
C PRO A 69 -7.38 -13.01 0.34
N THR A 70 -6.97 -13.70 -0.74
CA THR A 70 -5.61 -14.21 -0.93
C THR A 70 -5.03 -13.82 -2.29
N VAL A 71 -3.70 -13.88 -2.42
CA VAL A 71 -3.02 -13.66 -3.70
C VAL A 71 -3.44 -14.69 -4.75
N GLN A 72 -3.78 -15.92 -4.35
CA GLN A 72 -4.30 -16.96 -5.24
C GLN A 72 -5.67 -16.58 -5.80
N ASN A 73 -6.57 -16.04 -4.97
CA ASN A 73 -7.88 -15.58 -5.45
C ASN A 73 -7.73 -14.46 -6.49
N LEU A 74 -6.80 -13.52 -6.25
CA LEU A 74 -6.50 -12.46 -7.21
C LEU A 74 -5.87 -13.02 -8.50
N ALA A 75 -4.95 -13.99 -8.40
CA ALA A 75 -4.28 -14.59 -9.54
C ALA A 75 -5.24 -15.37 -10.47
N SER A 76 -6.23 -16.03 -9.89
CA SER A 76 -7.24 -16.81 -10.63
C SER A 76 -8.36 -15.95 -11.24
N ALA A 77 -8.42 -14.65 -10.93
CA ALA A 77 -9.44 -13.76 -11.46
C ALA A 77 -9.24 -13.50 -12.97
N SER A 78 -10.31 -13.07 -13.65
CA SER A 78 -10.17 -12.50 -14.99
C SER A 78 -9.60 -11.07 -14.89
N GLU A 79 -8.92 -10.61 -15.95
CA GLU A 79 -8.47 -9.22 -15.98
C GLU A 79 -9.66 -8.25 -15.89
N ASP A 80 -10.75 -8.52 -16.62
CA ASP A 80 -11.95 -7.69 -16.60
C ASP A 80 -12.55 -7.53 -15.21
N GLU A 81 -12.56 -8.59 -14.39
CA GLU A 81 -13.04 -8.52 -13.01
C GLU A 81 -12.16 -7.60 -12.15
N VAL A 82 -10.85 -7.72 -12.28
CA VAL A 82 -9.89 -6.85 -11.58
C VAL A 82 -10.05 -5.39 -12.03
N LEU A 83 -10.16 -5.15 -13.33
CA LEU A 83 -10.36 -3.80 -13.87
C LEU A 83 -11.71 -3.20 -13.45
N LYS A 84 -12.75 -4.03 -13.32
CA LYS A 84 -14.07 -3.59 -12.84
C LYS A 84 -14.02 -3.12 -11.39
N LEU A 85 -13.31 -3.85 -10.52
CA LEU A 85 -13.12 -3.41 -9.13
C LEU A 85 -12.22 -2.18 -9.01
N TRP A 86 -11.31 -1.97 -9.97
CA TRP A 86 -10.41 -0.81 -10.04
C TRP A 86 -11.06 0.44 -10.66
N GLU A 87 -12.27 0.31 -11.22
CA GLU A 87 -12.94 1.37 -11.96
C GLU A 87 -13.08 2.65 -11.12
N GLY A 88 -12.57 3.78 -11.65
CA GLY A 88 -12.60 5.08 -10.97
C GLY A 88 -11.34 5.43 -10.16
N LEU A 89 -10.40 4.50 -9.95
CA LEU A 89 -9.16 4.76 -9.21
C LEU A 89 -8.03 5.37 -10.07
N GLY A 90 -8.17 5.32 -11.40
CA GLY A 90 -7.17 5.83 -12.35
C GLY A 90 -5.90 4.97 -12.43
N TYR A 91 -5.02 5.30 -13.39
CA TYR A 91 -3.75 4.59 -13.63
C TYR A 91 -3.91 3.06 -13.73
N TYR A 92 -4.72 2.58 -14.68
CA TYR A 92 -5.11 1.17 -14.84
C TYR A 92 -3.94 0.20 -15.05
N SER A 93 -2.76 0.69 -15.44
CA SER A 93 -1.53 -0.11 -15.46
C SER A 93 -1.19 -0.70 -14.09
N ARG A 94 -1.53 0.00 -12.98
CA ARG A 94 -1.35 -0.54 -11.62
C ARG A 94 -2.18 -1.81 -11.41
N ALA A 95 -3.44 -1.81 -11.82
CA ALA A 95 -4.33 -2.96 -11.70
C ALA A 95 -3.83 -4.16 -12.52
N ARG A 96 -3.41 -3.90 -13.77
CA ARG A 96 -2.85 -4.94 -14.65
C ARG A 96 -1.56 -5.53 -14.09
N ASN A 97 -0.65 -4.68 -13.62
CA ASN A 97 0.63 -5.12 -13.05
C ASN A 97 0.41 -5.86 -11.72
N LEU A 98 -0.52 -5.40 -10.87
CA LEU A 98 -0.94 -6.09 -9.66
C LEU A 98 -1.42 -7.52 -10.01
N HIS A 99 -2.31 -7.65 -11.00
CA HIS A 99 -2.84 -8.95 -11.42
C HIS A 99 -1.76 -9.86 -12.03
N HIS A 100 -0.91 -9.31 -12.91
CA HIS A 100 0.20 -10.04 -13.51
C HIS A 100 1.18 -10.55 -12.44
N SER A 101 1.55 -9.71 -11.47
CA SER A 101 2.39 -10.10 -10.34
C SER A 101 1.73 -11.16 -9.45
N ALA A 102 0.42 -11.08 -9.23
CA ALA A 102 -0.30 -12.11 -8.46
C ALA A 102 -0.22 -13.48 -9.16
N LYS A 103 -0.40 -13.51 -10.49
CA LYS A 103 -0.21 -14.73 -11.29
C LYS A 103 1.20 -15.29 -11.18
N TYR A 104 2.21 -14.42 -11.26
CA TYR A 104 3.61 -14.84 -11.11
C TYR A 104 3.90 -15.46 -9.74
N ILE A 105 3.35 -14.91 -8.65
CA ILE A 105 3.56 -15.40 -7.28
C ILE A 105 2.82 -16.73 -7.02
N ALA A 106 1.65 -16.93 -7.64
CA ALA A 106 0.81 -18.11 -7.43
C ALA A 106 1.22 -19.32 -8.28
N ASN A 107 2.10 -19.13 -9.27
CA ASN A 107 2.65 -20.18 -10.12
C ASN A 107 3.68 -21.06 -9.40
#